data_AF-A0A8H6Z6X0-F1
#
_entry.id   AF-A0A8H6Z6X0-F1
#
_cell.length_a   1.000
_cell.length_b   1.000
_cell.length_c   1.000
_cell.angle_alpha   90.00
_cell.angle_beta   90.00
_cell.angle_gamma   90.00
#
_symmetry.space_group_name_H-M   'P 1'
#
loop_
_entity.id
_entity.type
_entity.pdbx_description
1 polymer ?
#
loop_
_entity_poly.entity_id
_entity_poly.type
_entity_poly.pdbx_seq_one_letter_code
_entity_poly.pdbx_strand_id
1 'polypeptide(L)'
;MAYVAQQRLDGYAERVKYALGRKAAFDRKVIASKAGEVVFKRGQLVQYANSVWDYTFKSMRKLIHYWSAPCPIRERIVNSYTLETLQGQAIGGVHSARRLRPFTPKRGGRLEAEQVEFEEALKVVVDAEAEAEAVAVVAERAAEGRSMV
;
A
#
# COMPACT_ATOMS: atom_id res chain seq x y z
N MET A 1 27.34 -36.78 12.19
CA MET A 1 26.70 -35.47 12.46
C MET A 1 26.58 -34.56 11.23
N ALA A 2 27.49 -34.62 10.24
CA ALA A 2 27.41 -33.79 9.02
C ALA A 2 26.17 -34.07 8.12
N TYR A 3 25.77 -35.34 7.98
CA TYR A 3 24.65 -35.74 7.12
C TYR A 3 23.29 -35.14 7.54
N VAL A 4 23.03 -35.06 8.85
CA VAL A 4 21.81 -34.47 9.39
C VAL A 4 21.77 -32.95 9.16
N ALA A 5 22.92 -32.28 9.21
CA ALA A 5 23.02 -30.87 8.88
C ALA A 5 22.76 -30.63 7.38
N GLN A 6 23.33 -31.46 6.51
CA GLN A 6 23.09 -31.43 5.06
C GLN A 6 21.61 -31.58 4.72
N GLN A 7 20.95 -32.60 5.28
CA GLN A 7 19.53 -32.87 5.02
C GLN A 7 18.61 -31.72 5.47
N ARG A 8 18.98 -31.00 6.55
CA ARG A 8 18.25 -29.81 7.01
C ARG A 8 18.42 -28.63 6.05
N LEU A 9 19.63 -28.43 5.51
CA LEU A 9 19.91 -27.39 4.52
C LEU A 9 19.18 -27.67 3.21
N ASP A 10 19.25 -28.91 2.70
CA ASP A 10 18.58 -29.32 1.48
C ASP A 10 17.05 -29.17 1.60
N GLY A 11 16.48 -29.61 2.75
CA GLY A 11 15.06 -29.46 3.03
C GLY A 11 14.61 -28.00 3.23
N TYR A 12 15.52 -27.11 3.65
CA TYR A 12 15.25 -25.67 3.69
C TYR A 12 15.28 -25.06 2.28
N ALA A 13 16.29 -25.40 1.48
CA ALA A 13 16.46 -24.91 0.12
C ALA A 13 15.23 -25.24 -0.75
N GLU A 14 14.73 -26.48 -0.68
CA GLU A 14 13.54 -26.89 -1.43
C GLU A 14 12.27 -26.16 -0.96
N ARG A 15 12.14 -25.87 0.35
CA ARG A 15 11.02 -25.06 0.86
C ARG A 15 11.07 -23.62 0.35
N VAL A 16 12.25 -23.00 0.32
CA VAL A 16 12.44 -21.66 -0.23
C VAL A 16 12.10 -21.65 -1.72
N LYS A 17 12.61 -22.62 -2.49
CA LYS A 17 12.31 -22.76 -3.92
C LYS A 17 10.82 -22.93 -4.19
N TYR A 18 10.14 -23.77 -3.40
CA TYR A 18 8.69 -23.95 -3.50
C TYR A 18 7.92 -22.66 -3.18
N ALA A 19 8.31 -21.95 -2.13
CA ALA A 19 7.70 -20.67 -1.76
C ALA A 19 7.86 -19.61 -2.86
N LEU A 20 9.07 -19.49 -3.44
CA LEU A 20 9.35 -18.61 -4.57
C LEU A 20 8.50 -18.97 -5.79
N GLY A 21 8.36 -20.26 -6.11
CA GLY A 21 7.51 -20.73 -7.19
C GLY A 21 6.03 -20.35 -6.99
N ARG A 22 5.50 -20.50 -5.76
CA ARG A 22 4.14 -20.06 -5.43
C ARG A 22 3.95 -18.55 -5.54
N LYS A 23 4.93 -17.76 -5.08
CA LYS A 23 4.90 -16.30 -5.22
C LYS A 23 4.89 -15.90 -6.69
N ALA A 24 5.78 -16.45 -7.50
CA ALA A 24 5.83 -16.17 -8.93
C ALA A 24 4.54 -16.58 -9.67
N ALA A 25 3.92 -17.70 -9.29
CA ALA A 25 2.61 -18.10 -9.83
C ALA A 25 1.48 -17.14 -9.41
N PHE A 26 1.51 -16.63 -8.18
CA PHE A 26 0.57 -15.63 -7.71
C PHE A 26 0.76 -14.29 -8.44
N ASP A 27 1.98 -13.80 -8.54
CA ASP A 27 2.31 -12.53 -9.20
C ASP A 27 1.87 -12.56 -10.67
N ARG A 28 2.14 -13.67 -11.39
CA ARG A 28 1.63 -13.87 -12.77
C ARG A 28 0.11 -13.79 -12.85
N LYS A 29 -0.62 -14.35 -11.88
CA LYS A 29 -2.09 -14.29 -11.85
C LYS A 29 -2.60 -12.87 -11.57
N VAL A 30 -1.94 -12.14 -10.68
CA VAL A 30 -2.30 -10.75 -10.37
C VAL A 30 -2.10 -9.87 -11.61
N ILE A 31 -0.94 -9.98 -12.27
CA ILE A 31 -0.63 -9.24 -13.50
C ILE A 31 -1.59 -9.57 -14.64
N ALA A 32 -1.94 -10.85 -14.80
CA ALA A 32 -2.89 -11.29 -15.82
C ALA A 32 -4.35 -10.92 -15.50
N SER A 33 -4.66 -10.49 -14.27
CA SER A 33 -6.02 -10.13 -13.88
C SER A 33 -6.41 -8.76 -14.44
N LYS A 34 -7.70 -8.58 -14.79
CA LYS A 34 -8.22 -7.31 -15.31
C LYS A 34 -8.01 -6.12 -14.35
N ALA A 35 -7.98 -6.39 -13.04
CA ALA A 35 -7.78 -5.37 -12.02
C ALA A 35 -6.29 -5.03 -11.80
N GLY A 36 -5.38 -5.94 -12.16
CA GLY A 36 -3.95 -5.78 -11.93
C GLY A 36 -3.59 -5.67 -10.43
N GLU A 37 -2.40 -5.14 -10.17
CA GLU A 37 -2.00 -4.74 -8.83
C GLU A 37 -2.64 -3.39 -8.47
N VAL A 38 -3.42 -3.36 -7.40
CA VAL A 38 -4.06 -2.14 -6.91
C VAL A 38 -3.14 -1.48 -5.89
N VAL A 39 -2.34 -0.53 -6.37
CA VAL A 39 -1.49 0.31 -5.53
C VAL A 39 -2.08 1.71 -5.48
N PHE A 40 -2.23 2.24 -4.26
CA PHE A 40 -2.64 3.61 -4.07
C PHE A 40 -1.47 4.47 -3.61
N LYS A 41 -1.48 5.74 -4.04
CA LYS A 41 -0.46 6.72 -3.66
C LYS A 41 -0.88 7.47 -2.40
N ARG A 42 0.11 7.95 -1.66
CA ARG A 42 -0.12 8.92 -0.58
C ARG A 42 -0.83 10.15 -1.15
N GLY A 43 -1.80 10.68 -0.42
CA GLY A 43 -2.65 11.80 -0.85
C GLY A 43 -3.79 11.45 -1.80
N GLN A 44 -3.79 10.26 -2.41
CA GLN A 44 -4.87 9.86 -3.32
C GLN A 44 -6.19 9.71 -2.56
N LEU A 45 -7.27 10.26 -3.11
CA LEU A 45 -8.62 10.09 -2.55
C LEU A 45 -9.14 8.68 -2.79
N VAL A 46 -9.57 8.03 -1.71
CA VAL A 46 -10.18 6.70 -1.72
C VAL A 46 -11.44 6.66 -0.87
N GLN A 47 -12.28 5.66 -1.12
CA GLN A 47 -13.38 5.29 -0.22
C GLN A 47 -13.09 3.91 0.35
N TYR A 48 -13.42 3.70 1.61
CA TYR A 48 -13.31 2.38 2.25
C TYR A 48 -14.68 1.74 2.44
N ALA A 49 -14.71 0.41 2.40
CA ALA A 49 -15.92 -0.38 2.60
C ALA A 49 -16.28 -0.50 4.09
N ASN A 50 -17.54 -0.21 4.44
CA ASN A 50 -18.05 -0.35 5.79
C ASN A 50 -18.51 -1.78 6.10
N SER A 51 -17.56 -2.67 6.44
CA SER A 51 -17.86 -4.09 6.71
C SER A 51 -18.67 -4.34 8.00
N VAL A 52 -18.80 -3.34 8.87
CA VAL A 52 -19.62 -3.44 10.10
C VAL A 52 -21.08 -3.77 9.75
N TRP A 53 -21.56 -3.27 8.61
CA TRP A 53 -22.92 -3.51 8.16
C TRP A 53 -23.12 -4.89 7.53
N ASP A 54 -22.05 -5.57 7.11
CA ASP A 54 -22.17 -6.90 6.47
C ASP A 54 -22.65 -7.96 7.45
N TYR A 55 -22.26 -7.86 8.72
CA TYR A 55 -22.65 -8.79 9.78
C TYR A 55 -23.83 -8.30 10.62
N THR A 56 -24.30 -7.08 10.37
CA THR A 56 -25.40 -6.47 11.12
C THR A 56 -26.72 -6.64 10.35
N PHE A 57 -27.56 -7.59 10.76
CA PHE A 57 -28.90 -7.81 10.21
C PHE A 57 -29.92 -6.75 10.67
N LYS A 58 -29.62 -5.47 10.43
CA LYS A 58 -30.54 -4.35 10.69
C LYS A 58 -31.11 -3.83 9.37
N SER A 59 -32.38 -3.45 9.39
CA SER A 59 -33.07 -2.82 8.25
C SER A 59 -32.36 -1.55 7.77
N MET A 60 -31.70 -0.80 8.69
CA MET A 60 -30.86 0.35 8.37
C MET A 60 -29.80 0.07 7.31
N ARG A 61 -29.32 -1.17 7.17
CA ARG A 61 -28.36 -1.55 6.11
C ARG A 61 -28.87 -1.24 4.71
N LYS A 62 -30.19 -1.28 4.49
CA LYS A 62 -30.79 -0.97 3.19
C LYS A 62 -30.73 0.52 2.85
N LEU A 63 -30.58 1.39 3.86
CA LEU A 63 -30.57 2.85 3.71
C LEU A 63 -29.15 3.42 3.71
N ILE A 64 -28.19 2.74 4.33
CA ILE A 64 -26.82 3.23 4.48
C ILE A 64 -25.97 2.85 3.26
N HIS A 65 -25.15 3.79 2.80
CA HIS A 65 -24.21 3.56 1.72
C HIS A 65 -23.09 2.60 2.15
N TYR A 66 -22.72 1.68 1.26
CA TYR A 66 -21.66 0.69 1.53
C TYR A 66 -20.27 1.33 1.63
N TRP A 67 -20.03 2.35 0.81
CA TRP A 67 -18.76 3.08 0.73
C TRP A 67 -18.80 4.33 1.59
N SER A 68 -17.68 4.63 2.24
CA SER A 68 -17.49 5.84 3.04
C SER A 68 -17.51 7.13 2.19
N ALA A 69 -17.46 8.28 2.87
CA ALA A 69 -17.04 9.52 2.22
C ALA A 69 -15.60 9.40 1.68
N PRO A 70 -15.20 10.26 0.72
CA PRO A 70 -13.82 10.31 0.23
C PRO A 70 -12.84 10.65 1.36
N CYS A 71 -11.76 9.88 1.43
CA CYS A 71 -10.71 10.00 2.44
C CYS A 71 -9.34 9.93 1.74
N PRO A 72 -8.43 10.89 1.97
CA PRO A 72 -7.05 10.77 1.50
C PRO A 72 -6.28 9.65 2.20
N ILE A 73 -5.31 9.07 1.49
CA ILE A 73 -4.36 8.13 2.06
C ILE A 73 -3.22 8.88 2.75
N ARG A 74 -2.99 8.54 4.01
CA ARG A 74 -1.88 9.10 4.79
C ARG A 74 -0.59 8.36 4.51
N GLU A 75 -0.57 7.05 4.75
CA GLU A 75 0.62 6.21 4.60
C GLU A 75 0.26 4.83 4.06
N ARG A 76 1.24 4.19 3.40
CA ARG A 76 1.15 2.83 2.90
C ARG A 76 2.07 1.91 3.70
N ILE A 77 1.49 0.85 4.23
CA ILE A 77 2.16 -0.25 4.94
C ILE A 77 1.96 -1.53 4.11
N VAL A 78 2.86 -1.79 3.16
CA VAL A 78 2.75 -2.94 2.23
C VAL A 78 1.42 -2.91 1.45
N ASN A 79 0.45 -3.77 1.79
CA ASN A 79 -0.88 -3.88 1.15
C ASN A 79 -2.01 -3.28 2.02
N SER A 80 -1.60 -2.52 3.03
CA SER A 80 -2.42 -1.97 4.08
C SER A 80 -2.16 -0.47 4.15
N TYR A 81 -3.17 0.33 4.48
CA TYR A 81 -3.12 1.78 4.39
C TYR A 81 -3.73 2.42 5.64
N THR A 82 -3.15 3.53 6.06
CA THR A 82 -3.77 4.43 7.04
C THR A 82 -4.44 5.57 6.27
N LEU A 83 -5.63 5.94 6.72
CA LEU A 83 -6.46 6.94 6.06
C LEU A 83 -6.60 8.17 6.93
N GLU A 84 -6.85 9.30 6.29
CA GLU A 84 -7.22 10.54 6.94
C GLU A 84 -8.57 11.01 6.42
N THR A 85 -9.28 11.77 7.25
CA THR A 85 -10.45 12.52 6.82
C THR A 85 -9.98 13.76 6.04
N LEU A 86 -10.87 14.38 5.26
CA LEU A 86 -10.57 15.63 4.53
C LEU A 86 -10.09 16.78 5.43
N GLN A 87 -10.41 16.73 6.72
CA GLN A 87 -9.97 17.69 7.74
C GLN A 87 -8.61 17.33 8.36
N GLY A 88 -7.91 16.31 7.87
CA GLY A 88 -6.59 15.88 8.39
C GLY A 88 -6.64 15.01 9.64
N GLN A 89 -7.82 14.54 10.06
CA GLN A 89 -7.94 13.64 11.21
C GLN A 89 -7.66 12.19 10.78
N ALA A 90 -6.75 11.50 11.46
CA ALA A 90 -6.47 10.10 11.20
C ALA A 90 -7.69 9.21 11.50
N ILE A 91 -8.04 8.35 10.56
CA ILE A 91 -9.05 7.32 10.73
C ILE A 91 -8.41 6.14 11.44
N GLY A 92 -9.03 5.71 12.53
CA GLY A 92 -8.49 4.63 13.36
C GLY A 92 -8.39 3.30 12.62
N GLY A 93 -7.24 2.65 12.77
CA GLY A 93 -6.99 1.31 12.22
C GLY A 93 -6.26 1.33 10.88
N VAL A 94 -6.13 0.13 10.31
CA VAL A 94 -5.40 -0.09 9.06
C VAL A 94 -6.32 -0.78 8.06
N HIS A 95 -6.39 -0.24 6.85
CA HIS A 95 -7.31 -0.69 5.81
C HIS A 95 -6.57 -1.42 4.69
N SER A 96 -7.01 -2.64 4.35
CA SER A 96 -6.44 -3.38 3.21
C SER A 96 -6.84 -2.77 1.87
N ALA A 97 -5.93 -2.78 0.89
CA ALA A 97 -6.20 -2.31 -0.48
C ALA A 97 -7.48 -2.89 -1.09
N ARG A 98 -7.79 -4.17 -0.76
CA ARG A 98 -8.97 -4.89 -1.27
C ARG A 98 -10.30 -4.27 -0.84
N ARG A 99 -10.29 -3.46 0.23
CA ARG A 99 -11.46 -2.77 0.78
C ARG A 99 -11.46 -1.29 0.47
N LEU A 100 -10.51 -0.83 -0.34
CA LEU A 100 -10.41 0.54 -0.81
C LEU A 100 -10.84 0.60 -2.27
N ARG A 101 -11.43 1.73 -2.65
CA ARG A 101 -11.79 2.04 -4.03
C ARG A 101 -11.25 3.44 -4.36
N PRO A 102 -10.65 3.65 -5.54
CA PRO A 102 -10.28 4.99 -5.97
C PRO A 102 -11.52 5.87 -6.11
N PHE A 103 -11.46 7.08 -5.58
CA PHE A 103 -12.50 8.08 -5.74
C PHE A 103 -12.05 9.11 -6.78
N THR A 104 -12.83 9.25 -7.85
CA THR A 104 -12.59 10.29 -8.85
C THR A 104 -13.55 11.45 -8.57
N PRO A 105 -13.05 12.62 -8.15
CA PRO A 105 -13.89 13.78 -7.93
C PRO A 105 -14.59 14.19 -9.23
N LYS A 106 -15.72 14.89 -9.10
CA LYS A 106 -16.41 15.46 -10.25
C LYS A 106 -15.55 16.56 -10.88
N ARG A 107 -15.35 16.48 -12.19
CA ARG A 107 -14.58 17.47 -12.96
C ARG A 107 -15.12 18.90 -12.76
N GLY A 108 -14.23 19.86 -12.54
CA GLY A 108 -14.51 21.26 -12.22
C GLY A 108 -15.04 21.48 -10.80
N GLY A 109 -15.03 20.46 -9.95
CA GLY A 109 -15.46 20.57 -8.56
C GLY A 109 -14.35 21.13 -7.67
N ARG A 110 -14.75 21.80 -6.57
CA ARG A 110 -13.81 22.30 -5.55
C ARG A 110 -12.86 21.21 -5.04
N LEU A 111 -13.38 20.01 -4.83
CA LEU A 111 -12.60 18.86 -4.35
C LEU A 111 -11.54 18.39 -5.36
N GLU A 112 -11.76 18.58 -6.66
CA GLU A 112 -10.76 18.23 -7.68
C GLU A 112 -9.59 19.22 -7.62
N ALA A 113 -9.88 20.52 -7.50
CA ALA A 113 -8.84 21.54 -7.34
C ALA A 113 -8.00 21.30 -6.08
N GLU A 114 -8.67 21.09 -4.94
CA GLU A 114 -8.00 20.78 -3.67
C GLU A 114 -7.15 19.50 -3.76
N GLN A 115 -7.61 18.47 -4.48
CA GLN A 115 -6.84 17.24 -4.67
C GLN A 115 -5.60 17.48 -5.53
N VAL A 116 -5.72 18.22 -6.65
CA VAL A 116 -4.57 18.50 -7.53
C VAL A 116 -3.52 19.30 -6.78
N GLU A 117 -3.92 20.35 -6.06
CA GLU A 117 -3.00 21.15 -5.24
C GLU A 117 -2.29 20.30 -4.17
N PHE A 118 -3.03 19.41 -3.50
CA PHE A 118 -2.45 18.53 -2.49
C PHE A 118 -1.47 17.52 -3.09
N GLU A 119 -1.84 16.90 -4.23
CA GLU A 119 -0.98 15.93 -4.91
C GLU A 119 0.29 16.59 -5.46
N GLU A 120 0.21 17.83 -5.97
CA GLU A 120 1.37 18.60 -6.42
C GLU A 120 2.29 18.96 -5.25
N ALA A 121 1.74 19.47 -4.15
CA ALA A 121 2.51 19.79 -2.95
C ALA A 121 3.20 18.55 -2.38
N LEU A 122 2.49 17.42 -2.34
CA LEU A 122 3.03 16.16 -1.85
C LEU A 122 4.13 15.62 -2.79
N LYS A 123 3.97 15.77 -4.10
CA LYS A 123 4.97 15.32 -5.07
C LYS A 123 6.32 16.02 -4.83
N VAL A 124 6.31 17.32 -4.58
CA VAL A 124 7.54 18.08 -4.25
C VAL A 124 8.22 17.53 -3.00
N VAL A 125 7.44 17.22 -1.96
CA VAL A 125 7.99 16.66 -0.71
C VAL A 125 8.55 15.25 -0.92
N VAL A 126 7.83 14.39 -1.63
CA VAL A 126 8.27 13.01 -1.90
C VAL A 126 9.50 12.98 -2.78
N ASP A 127 9.58 13.84 -3.80
CA ASP A 127 10.76 13.94 -4.66
C ASP A 127 11.98 14.42 -3.84
N ALA A 128 11.80 15.37 -2.92
CA ALA A 128 12.86 15.81 -2.01
C ALA A 128 13.28 14.74 -0.97
N GLU A 129 12.33 14.00 -0.40
CA GLU A 129 12.60 12.87 0.50
C GLU A 129 13.37 11.75 -0.23
N ALA A 130 12.99 11.44 -1.47
CA ALA A 130 13.65 10.44 -2.29
C ALA A 130 15.09 10.85 -2.67
N GLU A 131 15.31 12.13 -2.99
CA GLU A 131 16.66 12.67 -3.22
C GLU A 131 17.53 12.55 -1.95
N ALA A 132 16.98 12.89 -0.78
CA ALA A 132 17.69 12.77 0.49
C ALA A 132 18.02 11.31 0.84
N GLU A 133 17.09 10.38 0.64
CA GLU A 133 17.30 8.95 0.86
C GLU A 133 18.35 8.38 -0.12
N ALA A 134 18.32 8.77 -1.39
CA ALA A 134 19.32 8.36 -2.37
C ALA A 134 20.72 8.83 -1.99
N VAL A 135 20.86 10.08 -1.51
CA VAL A 135 22.13 10.62 -1.02
C VAL A 135 22.62 9.85 0.22
N ALA A 136 21.71 9.49 1.14
CA ALA A 136 22.05 8.72 2.33
C ALA A 136 22.54 7.30 1.99
N VAL A 137 21.87 6.59 1.07
CA VAL A 137 22.28 5.25 0.63
C VAL A 137 23.64 5.30 -0.10
N VAL A 138 23.89 6.34 -0.88
CA VAL A 138 25.21 6.54 -1.53
C VAL A 138 26.29 6.83 -0.48
N ALA A 139 26.00 7.62 0.54
CA ALA A 139 26.94 7.88 1.64
C ALA A 139 27.24 6.63 2.46
N GLU A 140 26.24 5.80 2.74
CA GLU A 140 26.39 4.53 3.47
C GLU A 140 27.23 3.52 2.66
N ARG A 141 26.95 3.37 1.36
CA ARG A 141 27.78 2.53 0.46
C ARG A 141 29.21 3.04 0.32
N ALA A 142 29.42 4.35 0.35
CA ALA A 142 30.76 4.95 0.33
C ALA A 142 31.52 4.74 1.65
N ALA A 143 30.83 4.61 2.78
CA ALA A 143 31.43 4.27 4.07
C ALA A 143 31.81 2.78 4.14
N GLU A 144 30.95 1.88 3.67
CA GLU A 144 31.26 0.43 3.61
C GLU A 144 32.45 0.14 2.69
N GLY A 145 32.52 0.80 1.52
CA GLY A 145 33.62 0.67 0.57
C GLY A 145 34.99 1.17 1.07
N ARG A 146 35.05 1.98 2.12
CA ARG A 146 36.31 2.45 2.74
C ARG A 146 36.84 1.54 3.85
N SER A 147 36.10 0.52 4.27
CA SER A 147 36.51 -0.40 5.34
C SER A 147 37.22 -1.69 4.84
N MET A 148 37.41 -1.83 3.52
CA MET A 148 38.04 -2.98 2.87
C MET A 148 39.42 -2.69 2.23
N VAL A 149 40.03 -1.54 2.52
CA VAL A 149 41.42 -1.20 2.11
C VAL A 149 42.26 -0.97 3.34
#